data_AF-A0A3L6SVH7-F1
#
_entry.id   AF-A0A3L6SVH7-F1
#
_cell.length_a   1.000
_cell.length_b   1.000
_cell.length_c   1.000
_cell.angle_alpha   90.00
_cell.angle_beta   90.00
_cell.angle_gamma   90.00
#
_symmetry.space_group_name_H-M   'P 1'
#
loop_
_entity.id
_entity.type
_entity.pdbx_description
1 polymer ?
#
loop_
_entity_poly.entity_id
_entity_poly.type
_entity_poly.pdbx_seq_one_letter_code
_entity_poly.pdbx_strand_id
1 'polypeptide(L)'
;MCLAVKLGQPKFTNSVVKIEAEGNRDITVAPLRLESITIRHGKVLDALAFTYKDCHGLEHTTGQWGGDGGNSTTITLGPAEFVTGVHGLYGFYGYIRERRRRRLHHRHQPPDLRTVRSS
;
A
#
# COMPACT_ATOMS: atom_id res chain seq x y z
N MET A 1 0.84 0.85 9.17
CA MET A 1 2.09 1.08 8.44
C MET A 1 2.20 2.58 8.29
N CYS A 2 3.25 3.22 8.80
CA CYS A 2 3.37 4.68 8.77
C CYS A 2 4.53 5.05 7.86
N LEU A 3 4.27 5.88 6.85
CA LEU A 3 5.32 6.59 6.12
C LEU A 3 5.55 7.91 6.84
N ALA A 4 6.76 8.12 7.37
CA ALA A 4 7.16 9.40 7.92
C ALA A 4 8.10 10.09 6.94
N VAL A 5 7.73 11.31 6.52
CA VAL A 5 8.56 12.17 5.67
C VAL A 5 9.14 13.28 6.56
N LYS A 6 10.47 13.40 6.58
CA LYS A 6 11.16 14.45 7.34
C LYS A 6 11.51 15.62 6.43
N LEU A 7 11.01 16.80 6.76
CA LEU A 7 11.33 18.07 6.08
C LEU A 7 12.51 18.75 6.77
N GLY A 8 13.31 19.49 6.02
CA GLY A 8 14.47 20.21 6.56
C GLY A 8 15.08 21.24 5.60
N GLN A 9 16.23 21.80 6.03
CA GLN A 9 17.05 22.82 5.35
C GLN A 9 18.24 22.20 4.60
N PRO A 10 18.66 22.72 3.43
CA PRO A 10 19.43 22.00 2.39
C PRO A 10 20.63 21.26 2.96
N LYS A 11 20.54 19.93 2.90
CA LYS A 11 21.68 19.02 3.02
C LYS A 11 21.65 18.16 1.76
N PHE A 12 22.58 18.43 0.84
CA PHE A 12 22.68 17.74 -0.43
C PHE A 12 22.89 16.24 -0.19
N THR A 13 21.82 15.45 -0.33
CA THR A 13 21.90 14.01 -0.52
C THR A 13 20.76 13.62 -1.48
N ASN A 14 21.12 13.25 -2.71
CA ASN A 14 20.18 12.65 -3.65
C ASN A 14 19.87 11.23 -3.15
N SER A 15 18.69 11.02 -2.59
CA SER A 15 18.21 9.70 -2.19
C SER A 15 17.00 9.36 -3.03
N VAL A 16 17.18 8.58 -4.10
CA VAL A 16 16.06 7.98 -4.84
C VAL A 16 15.58 6.78 -4.05
N VAL A 17 14.38 6.86 -3.48
CA VAL A 17 13.75 5.71 -2.80
C VAL A 17 13.08 4.84 -3.87
N LYS A 18 13.71 3.73 -4.22
CA LYS A 18 13.13 2.73 -5.13
C LYS A 18 12.29 1.75 -4.32
N ILE A 19 10.98 1.71 -4.55
CA ILE A 19 10.08 0.70 -4.00
C ILE A 19 9.71 -0.24 -5.14
N GLU A 20 10.33 -1.42 -5.19
CA GLU A 20 10.03 -2.42 -6.21
C GLU A 20 8.81 -3.25 -5.76
N ALA A 21 7.65 -2.99 -6.35
CA ALA A 21 6.47 -3.85 -6.27
C ALA A 21 6.01 -4.22 -7.69
N GLU A 22 5.36 -5.37 -7.86
CA GLU A 22 5.00 -5.92 -9.17
C GLU A 22 4.13 -4.96 -10.00
N GLY A 23 4.62 -4.65 -11.21
CA GLY A 23 4.10 -3.60 -12.09
C GLY A 23 5.09 -2.43 -12.14
N ASN A 24 5.77 -2.27 -13.27
CA ASN A 24 6.81 -1.25 -13.44
C ASN A 24 6.18 0.16 -13.49
N ARG A 25 5.85 0.72 -12.33
CA ARG A 25 5.38 2.10 -12.18
C ARG A 25 6.60 2.98 -11.97
N ASP A 26 6.96 3.69 -13.03
CA ASP A 26 8.10 4.60 -13.03
C ASP A 26 7.74 5.88 -13.79
N ILE A 27 8.49 6.94 -13.52
CA ILE A 27 8.41 8.20 -14.23
C ILE A 27 9.26 8.14 -15.50
N THR A 28 8.80 8.80 -16.56
CA THR A 28 9.51 8.82 -17.85
C THR A 28 10.35 10.08 -18.07
N VAL A 29 10.22 11.06 -17.17
CA VAL A 29 10.96 12.34 -17.22
C VAL A 29 11.78 12.46 -15.95
N ALA A 30 13.05 12.87 -16.09
CA ALA A 30 13.95 13.02 -14.96
C ALA A 30 13.48 14.16 -14.02
N PRO A 31 13.29 13.90 -12.72
CA PRO A 31 12.84 14.90 -11.77
C PRO A 31 14.03 15.76 -11.29
N LEU A 32 13.81 17.07 -11.17
CA LEU A 32 14.74 18.00 -10.53
C LEU A 32 14.29 18.35 -9.10
N ARG A 33 12.99 18.60 -8.89
CA ARG A 33 12.47 19.03 -7.59
C ARG A 33 11.09 18.45 -7.32
N LEU A 34 10.93 17.82 -6.16
CA LEU A 34 9.61 17.39 -5.68
C LEU A 34 8.81 18.59 -5.18
N GLU A 35 7.51 18.64 -5.48
CA GLU A 35 6.62 19.73 -5.07
C GLU A 35 5.55 19.23 -4.09
N SER A 36 5.00 18.04 -4.32
CA SER A 36 4.05 17.42 -3.39
C SER A 36 4.12 15.91 -3.36
N ILE A 37 3.70 15.32 -2.24
CA ILE A 37 3.48 13.88 -2.10
C ILE A 37 2.07 13.69 -1.56
N THR A 38 1.31 12.82 -2.20
CA THR A 38 0.01 12.34 -1.71
C THR A 38 0.11 10.86 -1.43
N ILE A 39 -0.22 10.48 -0.19
CA ILE A 39 -0.35 9.07 0.20
C ILE A 39 -1.81 8.76 0.53
N ARG A 40 -2.25 7.56 0.16
CA ARG A 40 -3.46 6.96 0.69
C ARG A 40 -3.10 5.89 1.68
N HIS A 41 -3.74 5.89 2.84
CA HIS A 41 -3.39 4.98 3.92
C HIS A 41 -4.58 4.60 4.79
N GLY A 42 -4.55 3.36 5.26
CA GLY A 42 -5.36 2.84 6.35
C GLY A 42 -4.46 2.08 7.32
N LYS A 43 -4.60 0.75 7.37
CA LYS A 43 -3.65 -0.09 8.11
C LYS A 43 -2.31 -0.24 7.38
N VAL A 44 -2.33 -0.10 6.05
CA VAL A 44 -1.16 -0.10 5.15
C VAL A 44 -1.22 1.11 4.20
N LEU A 45 -0.17 1.32 3.42
CA LEU A 45 -0.23 2.24 2.27
C LEU A 45 -1.11 1.62 1.19
N ASP A 46 -2.15 2.35 0.80
CA ASP A 46 -3.09 1.96 -0.25
C ASP A 46 -2.65 2.51 -1.62
N ALA A 47 -2.08 3.73 -1.64
CA ALA A 47 -1.54 4.34 -2.86
C ALA A 47 -0.55 5.48 -2.60
N LEU A 48 0.20 5.84 -3.65
CA LEU A 48 1.13 6.96 -3.71
C LEU A 48 0.91 7.77 -5.01
N ALA A 49 0.98 9.09 -4.92
CA ALA A 49 1.07 10.01 -6.06
C ALA A 49 1.96 11.20 -5.68
N PHE A 50 2.55 11.89 -6.65
CA PHE A 50 3.37 13.07 -6.38
C PHE A 50 3.43 14.01 -7.58
N THR A 51 3.82 15.25 -7.30
CA THR A 51 4.14 16.25 -8.33
C THR A 51 5.60 16.69 -8.21
N TYR A 52 6.24 16.95 -9.35
CA TYR A 52 7.64 17.36 -9.41
C TYR A 52 7.90 18.28 -10.60
N LYS A 53 8.97 19.08 -10.54
CA LYS A 53 9.50 19.83 -11.67
C LYS A 53 10.69 19.13 -12.28
N ASP A 54 10.80 19.18 -13.60
CA ASP A 54 11.99 18.75 -14.35
C ASP A 54 13.07 19.85 -14.41
N CYS A 55 14.13 19.60 -15.17
CA CYS A 55 15.23 20.56 -15.37
C CYS A 55 14.84 21.83 -16.15
N HIS A 56 13.70 21.81 -16.85
CA HIS A 56 13.14 22.96 -17.54
C HIS A 56 12.14 23.73 -16.66
N GLY A 57 11.89 23.27 -15.43
CA GLY A 57 10.92 23.84 -14.51
C GLY A 57 9.47 23.49 -14.83
N LEU A 58 9.23 22.57 -15.78
CA LEU A 58 7.89 22.10 -16.11
C LEU A 58 7.40 21.15 -15.01
N GLU A 59 6.17 21.37 -14.56
CA GLU A 59 5.53 20.51 -13.56
C GLU A 59 4.98 19.24 -14.21
N HIS A 60 5.26 18.11 -13.56
CA HIS A 60 4.79 16.78 -13.91
C HIS A 60 4.04 16.20 -12.72
N THR A 61 2.91 15.56 -13.00
CA THR A 61 2.07 14.91 -11.99
C THR A 61 2.00 13.43 -12.30
N THR A 62 2.33 12.58 -11.32
CA THR A 62 2.10 11.15 -11.47
C THR A 62 0.63 10.83 -11.26
N GLY A 63 0.14 9.81 -11.97
CA GLY A 63 -1.12 9.17 -11.57
C GLY A 63 -0.98 8.48 -10.20
N GLN A 64 -2.13 8.09 -9.62
CA GLN A 64 -2.16 7.28 -8.41
C GLN A 64 -1.59 5.89 -8.69
N TRP A 65 -0.55 5.50 -7.95
CA TRP A 65 0.01 4.16 -7.97
C TRP A 65 -0.51 3.39 -6.76
N GLY A 66 -1.49 2.51 -6.99
CA GLY A 66 -2.18 1.77 -5.94
C GLY A 66 -3.71 1.84 -6.10
N GLY A 67 -4.43 1.47 -5.04
CA GLY A 67 -5.90 1.44 -5.02
C GLY A 67 -6.53 2.65 -4.32
N ASP A 68 -7.86 2.71 -4.36
CA ASP A 68 -8.65 3.82 -3.78
C ASP A 68 -8.99 3.63 -2.30
N GLY A 69 -8.32 2.71 -1.62
CA GLY A 69 -8.50 2.48 -0.19
C GLY A 69 -8.01 3.63 0.68
N GLY A 70 -8.30 3.53 1.98
CA GLY A 70 -7.76 4.43 3.00
C GLY A 70 -8.19 5.89 2.90
N ASN A 71 -7.58 6.70 3.76
CA ASN A 71 -7.69 8.16 3.76
C ASN A 71 -6.52 8.77 3.00
N SER A 72 -6.74 9.95 2.43
CA SER A 72 -5.69 10.70 1.72
C SER A 72 -4.98 11.68 2.66
N THR A 73 -3.68 11.84 2.47
CA THR A 73 -2.88 12.90 3.10
C THR A 73 -1.89 13.43 2.09
N THR A 74 -1.88 14.75 1.93
CA THR A 74 -0.98 15.46 1.01
C THR A 74 -0.01 16.34 1.79
N ILE A 75 1.26 16.24 1.43
CA ILE A 75 2.34 17.10 1.90
C ILE A 75 2.75 17.96 0.71
N THR A 76 2.63 19.28 0.84
CA THR A 76 3.09 20.25 -0.15
C THR A 76 4.36 20.90 0.37
N LEU A 77 5.41 20.92 -0.45
CA LEU A 77 6.71 21.48 -0.09
C LEU A 77 6.77 22.96 -0.41
N GLY A 78 7.17 23.78 0.56
CA GLY A 78 7.48 25.19 0.32
C GLY A 78 8.69 25.37 -0.61
N PRO A 79 8.93 26.58 -1.16
CA PRO A 79 10.01 26.86 -2.11
C PRO A 79 11.40 26.42 -1.68
N ALA A 80 11.70 26.47 -0.37
CA ALA A 80 12.98 26.09 0.23
C ALA A 80 12.94 24.76 1.01
N GLU A 81 11.80 24.07 1.00
CA GLU A 81 11.65 22.78 1.67
C GLU A 81 11.95 21.64 0.70
N PHE A 82 12.61 20.62 1.21
CA PHE A 82 12.89 19.38 0.49
C PHE A 82 12.91 18.23 1.49
N VAL A 83 12.70 17.02 0.95
CA VAL A 83 12.70 15.81 1.75
C VAL A 83 14.13 15.47 2.14
N THR A 84 14.35 15.29 3.44
CA THR A 84 15.67 14.91 3.99
C THR A 84 15.76 13.43 4.32
N GLY A 85 14.63 12.74 4.38
CA GLY A 85 14.56 11.32 4.70
C GLY A 85 13.13 10.80 4.58
N VAL A 86 13.04 9.53 4.18
CA VAL A 86 11.80 8.77 4.10
C VAL A 86 11.96 7.53 4.95
N HIS A 87 11.05 7.32 5.89
CA HIS A 87 11.06 6.15 6.77
C HIS A 87 9.74 5.42 6.67
N GLY A 88 9.80 4.09 6.63
CA GLY A 88 8.63 3.23 6.56
C GLY A 88 8.90 1.85 7.13
N LEU A 89 7.83 1.12 7.39
CA LEU A 89 7.86 -0.29 7.78
C LEU A 89 7.24 -1.12 6.66
N TYR A 90 7.77 -2.30 6.41
CA TYR A 90 7.19 -3.27 5.48
C TYR A 90 6.99 -4.62 6.18
N GLY A 91 6.05 -5.40 5.68
CA GLY A 91 5.70 -6.69 6.27
C GLY A 91 4.43 -7.27 5.66
N PHE A 92 4.11 -8.49 6.06
CA PHE A 92 2.92 -9.18 5.57
C PHE A 92 1.65 -8.48 6.06
N TYR A 93 0.79 -8.11 5.10
CA TYR A 93 -0.55 -7.63 5.38
C TYR A 93 -1.55 -8.58 4.71
N GLY A 94 -2.15 -9.45 5.53
CA GLY A 94 -3.18 -10.37 5.08
C GLY A 94 -4.56 -9.93 5.55
N TYR A 95 -5.54 -9.98 4.66
CA TYR A 95 -6.94 -10.05 5.08
C TYR A 95 -7.16 -11.42 5.69
N ILE A 96 -7.34 -11.50 7.01
CA ILE A 96 -7.90 -12.71 7.62
C ILE A 96 -9.33 -12.83 7.07
N ARG A 97 -9.51 -13.56 5.97
CA ARG A 97 -10.81 -14.16 5.68
C ARG A 97 -10.99 -15.20 6.77
N GLU A 98 -11.87 -14.92 7.72
CA GLU A 98 -12.39 -15.96 8.60
C GLU A 98 -13.00 -17.05 7.73
N ARG A 99 -12.21 -18.06 7.37
CA ARG A 99 -12.73 -19.36 7.03
C ARG A 99 -13.30 -19.91 8.31
N ARG A 100 -14.56 -19.54 8.61
CA ARG A 100 -15.41 -20.31 9.51
C ARG A 100 -15.30 -21.76 9.07
N ARG A 101 -14.53 -22.54 9.82
CA ARG A 101 -14.48 -23.98 9.66
C ARG A 101 -15.92 -24.45 9.87
N ARG A 102 -16.65 -24.73 8.80
CA ARG A 102 -17.80 -25.62 8.89
C ARG A 102 -17.20 -26.95 9.35
N ARG A 103 -17.25 -27.20 10.66
CA ARG A 103 -17.16 -28.56 11.18
C ARG A 103 -18.31 -29.29 10.49
N LEU A 104 -17.99 -30.03 9.44
CA LEU A 104 -18.87 -31.06 8.93
C LEU A 104 -18.99 -32.06 10.09
N HIS A 105 -20.04 -31.90 10.90
CA HIS A 105 -20.53 -33.00 11.69
C HIS A 105 -20.98 -34.06 10.68
N HIS A 106 -20.08 -34.99 10.38
CA HIS A 106 -20.44 -36.32 9.94
C HIS A 106 -21.29 -36.91 11.06
N ARG A 107 -22.61 -36.73 10.96
CA ARG A 107 -23.55 -37.54 11.74
C ARG A 107 -23.43 -38.95 11.21
N HIS A 108 -22.80 -39.81 12.01
CA HIS A 108 -23.01 -41.24 11.97
C HIS A 108 -24.51 -41.52 11.86
N GLN A 109 -24.92 -42.09 10.73
CA GLN A 109 -26.19 -42.79 10.61
C GLN A 109 -25.95 -44.19 11.21
N PRO A 110 -26.65 -44.59 12.28
CA PRO A 110 -26.51 -45.95 12.81
C PRO A 110 -27.10 -46.96 11.82
N PRO A 111 -26.55 -48.19 11.76
CA PRO A 111 -27.02 -49.22 10.82
C PRO A 111 -28.44 -49.67 11.16
N ASP A 112 -29.23 -49.84 10.10
CA ASP A 112 -30.60 -50.36 10.13
C ASP A 112 -30.61 -51.81 10.64
N LEU A 113 -31.11 -52.01 11.85
CA LEU A 113 -31.37 -53.33 12.42
C LEU A 113 -32.63 -53.88 11.76
N ARG A 114 -32.43 -54.69 10.72
CA ARG A 114 -33.41 -55.63 10.20
C ARG A 114 -34.01 -56.44 11.36
N THR A 115 -35.24 -56.16 11.73
CA THR A 115 -36.03 -57.07 12.56
C THR A 115 -36.36 -58.32 11.75
N VAL A 116 -35.74 -59.41 12.17
CA VAL A 116 -36.05 -60.77 11.76
C VAL A 116 -37.35 -61.23 12.44
N ARG A 117 -38.31 -61.62 11.60
CA ARG A 117 -39.37 -62.66 11.71
C ARG A 117 -40.34 -62.69 12.90
N SER A 118 -41.60 -62.99 12.54
CA SER A 118 -42.47 -64.12 13.01
C SER A 118 -43.90 -63.59 13.10
N SER A 119 -44.99 -64.24 12.69
CA SER A 119 -45.33 -65.57 12.19
C SER A 119 -46.68 -65.43 11.48
#